data_AF-X6LIL3-F1
#
_entry.id   AF-X6LIL3-F1
#
_cell.length_a   1.000
_cell.length_b   1.000
_cell.length_c   1.000
_cell.angle_alpha   90.00
_cell.angle_beta   90.00
_cell.angle_gamma   90.00
#
_symmetry.space_group_name_H-M   'P 1'
#
loop_
_entity.id
_entity.type
_entity.pdbx_description
1 polymer ?
#
loop_
_entity_poly.entity_id
_entity_poly.type
_entity_poly.pdbx_seq_one_letter_code
_entity_poly.pdbx_strand_id
1 'polypeptide(L)'
;MSSFKAYMTDGVTVHTIMLPKLTTEHLRQQILQVAQPAHVNNVLMAIVNGNGDDIETDENVICTFKRDHVYFTAQFQSSFFLLKKIIAISNYKTHRDIPNTDGFVEKKEMEKQTQSHKMDCSLVLLAGAMQYEKQSYLEDVKHDFHLNSVLPVPETINCTSYHCFVCVKLNRFILMTRDKNILIKYNEARKEFDYEMLPSLSKSLGYFKYGYICLHKSDIILFGGTDHIMHTLLSSIHIYKIKEKTWIQCNQQLPFPMSGVAVVASHDERCLHLIGGKNVSFKSLQTISLFEAKF
;
A
#
# COMPACT_ATOMS: atom_id res chain seq x y z
N MET A 1 -28.95 -31.85 22.08
CA MET A 1 -28.40 -30.63 22.71
C MET A 1 -29.15 -29.44 22.12
N SER A 2 -29.68 -28.55 22.96
CA SER A 2 -30.31 -27.32 22.48
C SER A 2 -29.24 -26.38 21.90
N SER A 3 -29.47 -25.83 20.71
CA SER A 3 -28.63 -24.79 20.10
C SER A 3 -29.39 -23.47 20.04
N PHE A 4 -28.66 -22.36 20.08
CA PHE A 4 -29.23 -21.02 20.06
C PHE A 4 -29.14 -20.43 18.66
N LYS A 5 -30.28 -20.02 18.10
CA LYS A 5 -30.36 -19.43 16.76
C LYS A 5 -30.19 -17.92 16.84
N ALA A 6 -29.32 -17.36 15.99
CA ALA A 6 -29.19 -15.92 15.80
C ALA A 6 -29.02 -15.58 14.32
N TYR A 7 -29.25 -14.30 14.02
CA TYR A 7 -29.02 -13.73 12.69
C TYR A 7 -27.82 -12.80 12.76
N MET A 8 -27.00 -12.81 11.71
CA MET A 8 -25.81 -11.96 11.63
C MET A 8 -25.72 -11.32 10.25
N THR A 9 -25.35 -10.04 10.18
CA THR A 9 -24.99 -9.40 8.91
C THR A 9 -23.53 -8.97 8.89
N ASP A 10 -22.93 -9.07 7.72
CA ASP A 10 -21.60 -8.53 7.40
C ASP A 10 -21.68 -7.15 6.70
N GLY A 11 -22.88 -6.57 6.63
CA GLY A 11 -23.18 -5.32 5.92
C GLY A 11 -23.64 -5.52 4.47
N VAL A 12 -23.53 -6.73 3.92
CA VAL A 12 -23.96 -7.06 2.55
C VAL A 12 -25.04 -8.13 2.57
N THR A 13 -24.83 -9.19 3.33
CA THR A 13 -25.73 -10.34 3.42
C THR A 13 -26.12 -10.63 4.86
N VAL A 14 -27.24 -11.34 5.03
CA VAL A 14 -27.71 -11.79 6.35
C VAL A 14 -27.57 -13.31 6.40
N HIS A 15 -26.83 -13.79 7.40
CA HIS A 15 -26.58 -15.19 7.68
C HIS A 15 -27.37 -15.63 8.90
N THR A 16 -27.78 -16.90 8.91
CA THR A 16 -28.28 -17.56 10.13
C THR A 16 -27.13 -18.35 10.75
N ILE A 17 -26.86 -18.12 12.03
CA ILE A 17 -25.84 -18.85 12.80
C ILE A 17 -26.47 -19.63 13.94
N MET A 18 -25.87 -20.78 14.27
CA MET A 18 -26.29 -21.64 15.37
C MET A 18 -25.16 -21.74 16.40
N LEU A 19 -25.41 -21.27 17.62
CA LEU A 19 -24.42 -21.30 18.70
C LEU A 19 -24.68 -22.53 19.59
N PRO A 20 -23.67 -23.40 19.80
CA PRO A 20 -23.81 -24.50 20.76
C PRO A 20 -23.70 -24.01 22.22
N LYS A 21 -23.01 -22.88 22.44
CA LYS A 21 -22.84 -22.22 23.73
C LYS A 21 -22.88 -20.70 23.52
N LEU A 22 -23.41 -19.98 24.51
CA LEU A 22 -23.48 -18.52 24.49
C LEU A 22 -22.17 -17.89 24.99
N THR A 23 -21.08 -18.11 24.24
CA THR A 23 -19.78 -17.49 24.52
C THR A 23 -19.30 -16.69 23.31
N THR A 24 -18.50 -15.66 23.56
CA THR A 24 -17.86 -14.81 22.55
C THR A 24 -16.99 -15.61 21.59
N GLU A 25 -16.28 -16.63 22.09
CA GLU A 25 -15.46 -17.52 21.28
C GLU A 25 -16.30 -18.26 20.23
N HIS A 26 -17.39 -18.93 20.64
CA HIS A 26 -18.25 -19.65 19.72
C HIS A 26 -18.93 -18.70 18.72
N LEU A 27 -19.32 -17.51 19.18
CA LEU A 27 -19.87 -16.47 18.31
C LEU A 27 -18.86 -16.05 17.23
N ARG A 28 -17.63 -15.73 17.61
CA ARG A 28 -16.56 -15.36 16.67
C ARG A 28 -16.26 -16.47 15.68
N GLN A 29 -16.16 -17.72 16.14
CA GLN A 29 -15.92 -18.87 15.28
C GLN A 29 -17.03 -19.05 14.23
N GLN A 30 -18.30 -18.99 14.65
CA GLN A 30 -19.44 -19.10 13.73
C GLN A 30 -19.49 -17.94 12.73
N ILE A 31 -19.24 -16.70 13.18
CA ILE A 31 -19.18 -15.53 12.31
C ILE A 31 -18.09 -15.72 11.24
N LEU A 32 -16.88 -16.09 11.65
CA LEU A 32 -15.76 -16.31 10.72
C LEU A 32 -16.05 -17.44 9.73
N GLN A 33 -16.74 -18.51 10.16
CA GLN A 33 -17.10 -19.63 9.30
C GLN A 33 -18.09 -19.23 8.21
N VAL A 34 -19.17 -18.50 8.56
CA VAL A 34 -20.20 -18.14 7.58
C VAL A 34 -19.81 -16.95 6.70
N ALA A 35 -18.97 -16.04 7.21
CA ALA A 35 -18.51 -14.86 6.50
C ALA A 35 -17.28 -15.11 5.61
N GLN A 36 -16.60 -16.25 5.76
CA GLN A 36 -15.35 -16.59 5.06
C GLN A 36 -15.41 -16.39 3.53
N PRO A 37 -16.49 -16.79 2.82
CA PRO A 37 -16.55 -16.66 1.36
C PRO A 37 -16.51 -15.20 0.87
N ALA A 38 -17.06 -14.26 1.65
CA ALA A 38 -17.08 -12.84 1.31
C ALA A 38 -15.84 -12.07 1.82
N HIS A 39 -15.12 -12.63 2.79
CA HIS A 39 -14.15 -11.89 3.61
C HIS A 39 -12.81 -12.62 3.80
N VAL A 40 -12.34 -13.35 2.78
CA VAL A 40 -11.10 -14.17 2.80
C VAL A 40 -9.87 -13.43 3.37
N ASN A 41 -9.78 -12.10 3.16
CA ASN A 41 -8.64 -11.29 3.59
C ASN A 41 -8.97 -10.22 4.63
N ASN A 42 -10.15 -10.27 5.24
CA ASN A 42 -10.55 -9.29 6.24
C ASN A 42 -10.41 -9.85 7.66
N VAL A 43 -10.06 -8.97 8.60
CA VAL A 43 -10.01 -9.26 10.03
C VAL A 43 -11.32 -8.81 10.64
N LEU A 44 -11.96 -9.68 11.41
CA LEU A 44 -13.12 -9.33 12.22
C LEU A 44 -12.67 -8.37 13.33
N MET A 45 -13.12 -7.12 13.28
CA MET A 45 -12.71 -6.06 14.20
C MET A 45 -13.63 -5.96 15.41
N ALA A 46 -14.94 -5.95 15.16
CA ALA A 46 -15.95 -5.78 16.19
C ALA A 46 -17.20 -6.60 15.86
N ILE A 47 -17.95 -6.96 16.89
CA ILE A 47 -19.27 -7.55 16.79
C ILE A 47 -20.19 -6.65 17.58
N VAL A 48 -21.28 -6.22 16.96
CA VAL A 48 -22.23 -5.29 17.55
C VAL A 48 -23.60 -5.97 17.61
N ASN A 49 -24.37 -5.78 18.68
CA ASN A 49 -25.73 -6.30 18.76
C ASN A 49 -26.74 -5.42 17.98
N GLY A 50 -28.01 -5.83 17.94
CA GLY A 50 -29.08 -5.05 17.31
C GLY A 50 -29.36 -3.66 17.91
N ASN A 51 -28.80 -3.32 19.07
CA ASN A 51 -28.87 -1.98 19.66
C ASN A 51 -27.72 -1.06 19.23
N GLY A 52 -26.64 -1.61 18.67
CA GLY A 52 -25.41 -0.85 18.47
C GLY A 52 -24.37 -1.00 19.59
N ASP A 53 -24.59 -1.87 20.59
CA ASP A 53 -23.61 -2.10 21.66
C ASP A 53 -22.57 -3.16 21.24
N ASP A 54 -21.31 -2.94 21.58
CA ASP A 54 -20.21 -3.87 21.33
C ASP A 54 -20.34 -5.16 22.16
N ILE A 55 -20.02 -6.30 21.53
CA ILE A 55 -20.01 -7.63 22.14
C ILE A 55 -18.57 -8.04 22.42
N GLU A 56 -18.11 -7.76 23.64
CA GLU A 56 -16.74 -8.04 24.07
C GLU A 56 -16.66 -9.21 25.06
N THR A 57 -17.71 -9.45 25.85
CA THR A 57 -17.75 -10.49 26.89
C THR A 57 -18.88 -11.49 26.68
N ASP A 58 -18.76 -12.65 27.34
CA ASP A 58 -19.77 -13.71 27.30
C ASP A 58 -21.10 -13.23 27.89
N GLU A 59 -21.06 -12.35 28.90
CA GLU A 59 -22.26 -11.72 29.46
C GLU A 59 -22.97 -10.85 28.42
N ASN A 60 -22.25 -10.16 27.52
CA ASN A 60 -22.87 -9.41 26.44
C ASN A 60 -23.63 -10.34 25.48
N VAL A 61 -23.03 -11.49 25.14
CA VAL A 61 -23.67 -12.51 24.30
C VAL A 61 -24.94 -13.02 25.01
N ILE A 62 -24.82 -13.46 26.26
CA ILE A 62 -25.94 -14.00 27.05
C ILE A 62 -27.07 -12.96 27.19
N CYS A 63 -26.74 -11.70 27.49
CA CYS A 63 -27.73 -10.63 27.61
C CYS A 63 -28.45 -10.36 26.29
N THR A 64 -27.77 -10.49 25.16
CA THR A 64 -28.40 -10.33 23.83
C THR A 64 -29.44 -11.43 23.59
N PHE A 65 -29.19 -12.66 24.05
CA PHE A 65 -30.11 -13.81 23.94
C PHE A 65 -31.29 -13.80 24.92
N LYS A 66 -31.41 -12.78 25.79
CA LYS A 66 -32.63 -12.59 26.60
C LYS A 66 -33.81 -12.03 25.80
N ARG A 67 -33.60 -11.71 24.51
CA ARG A 67 -34.61 -11.17 23.60
C ARG A 67 -35.12 -12.27 22.66
N ASP A 68 -36.36 -12.12 22.21
CA ASP A 68 -37.01 -13.09 21.30
C ASP A 68 -36.29 -13.21 19.94
N HIS A 69 -35.63 -12.14 19.50
CA HIS A 69 -34.88 -12.08 18.25
C HIS A 69 -33.47 -11.56 18.50
N VAL A 70 -32.48 -12.35 18.08
CA VAL A 70 -31.06 -12.05 18.27
C VAL A 70 -30.43 -11.71 16.95
N TYR A 71 -29.88 -10.51 16.88
CA TYR A 71 -29.22 -9.98 15.70
C TYR A 71 -27.83 -9.44 16.05
N PHE A 72 -26.86 -9.76 15.20
CA PHE A 72 -25.48 -9.26 15.28
C PHE A 72 -25.05 -8.60 13.97
N THR A 73 -24.17 -7.63 14.08
CA THR A 73 -23.47 -7.00 12.97
C THR A 73 -21.98 -7.27 13.14
N ALA A 74 -21.38 -7.95 12.18
CA ALA A 74 -19.95 -8.23 12.15
C ALA A 74 -19.24 -7.15 11.33
N GLN A 75 -18.28 -6.45 11.95
CA GLN A 75 -17.49 -5.43 11.28
C GLN A 75 -16.14 -6.00 10.86
N PHE A 76 -15.87 -5.99 9.56
CA PHE A 76 -14.63 -6.49 8.98
C PHE A 76 -13.75 -5.35 8.49
N GLN A 77 -12.46 -5.45 8.74
CA GLN A 77 -11.46 -4.54 8.18
C GLN A 77 -10.51 -5.32 7.27
N SER A 78 -10.26 -4.81 6.07
CA SER A 78 -9.26 -5.41 5.19
C SER A 78 -7.88 -5.39 5.85
N SER A 79 -7.22 -6.55 5.90
CA SER A 79 -5.87 -6.75 6.45
C SER A 79 -4.84 -5.79 5.84
N PHE A 80 -5.07 -5.31 4.62
CA PHE A 80 -4.26 -4.31 3.94
C PHE A 80 -4.15 -2.98 4.71
N PHE A 81 -5.22 -2.55 5.39
CA PHE A 81 -5.19 -1.29 6.15
C PHE A 81 -4.47 -1.40 7.50
N LEU A 82 -4.48 -2.59 8.12
CA LEU A 82 -3.75 -2.84 9.36
C LEU A 82 -2.22 -2.75 9.14
N LEU A 83 -1.73 -3.29 8.02
CA LEU A 83 -0.32 -3.14 7.64
C LEU A 83 0.09 -1.68 7.47
N LYS A 84 -0.75 -0.85 6.83
CA LYS A 84 -0.45 0.58 6.65
C LYS A 84 -0.32 1.32 7.98
N LYS A 85 -1.14 1.00 8.98
CA LYS A 85 -1.09 1.64 10.31
C LYS A 85 0.19 1.28 11.07
N ILE A 86 0.65 0.03 10.96
CA ILE A 86 1.90 -0.42 11.57
C ILE A 86 3.11 0.28 10.93
N ILE A 87 3.15 0.36 9.60
CA ILE A 87 4.23 1.05 8.86
C ILE A 87 4.23 2.56 9.16
N ALA A 88 3.06 3.17 9.33
CA ALA A 88 2.99 4.58 9.74
C ALA A 88 3.59 4.79 11.13
N ILE A 89 3.27 3.93 12.11
CA ILE A 89 3.78 4.05 13.49
C ILE A 89 5.30 3.84 13.57
N SER A 90 5.88 2.95 12.77
CA SER A 90 7.34 2.76 12.73
C SER A 90 8.09 3.99 12.23
N ASN A 91 7.49 4.76 11.32
CA ASN A 91 8.13 5.93 10.70
C ASN A 91 8.10 7.19 11.57
N TYR A 92 7.27 7.25 12.63
CA TYR A 92 7.21 8.41 13.53
C TYR A 92 8.25 8.37 14.67
N LYS A 93 9.00 7.27 14.85
CA LYS A 93 9.92 7.12 15.99
C LYS A 93 11.37 7.53 15.73
N THR A 94 11.72 7.94 14.52
CA THR A 94 13.10 8.29 14.15
C THR A 94 13.19 9.77 13.81
N HIS A 95 13.35 10.61 14.84
CA HIS A 95 14.12 11.86 14.85
C HIS A 95 13.70 12.68 16.09
N ARG A 96 14.46 12.56 17.17
CA ARG A 96 14.62 13.64 18.15
C ARG A 96 16.10 13.98 18.24
N ASP A 97 16.38 15.18 17.75
CA ASP A 97 17.36 16.19 18.19
C ASP A 97 18.82 15.80 18.44
N ILE A 98 19.71 16.32 17.59
CA ILE A 98 21.08 16.70 17.96
C ILE A 98 21.30 18.16 17.51
N PRO A 99 21.76 19.06 18.39
CA PRO A 99 21.98 20.46 18.06
C PRO A 99 23.35 20.69 17.36
N ASN A 100 23.35 21.72 16.51
CA ASN A 100 24.49 22.24 15.73
C ASN A 100 25.65 22.73 16.60
N THR A 101 26.87 22.51 16.11
CA THR A 101 28.05 23.32 16.42
C THR A 101 28.81 23.64 15.14
N ASP A 102 29.05 24.94 14.93
CA ASP A 102 29.81 25.55 13.84
C ASP A 102 31.32 25.23 13.91
N GLY A 103 31.95 25.14 12.74
CA GLY A 103 33.41 25.08 12.58
C GLY A 103 33.83 25.03 11.10
N PHE A 104 34.64 26.01 10.69
CA PHE A 104 35.01 26.36 9.32
C PHE A 104 36.34 25.71 8.86
N VAL A 105 36.57 25.66 7.52
CA VAL A 105 37.83 25.38 6.75
C VAL A 105 38.22 23.87 6.68
N GLU A 106 38.57 23.21 5.55
CA GLU A 106 39.42 23.55 4.40
C GLU A 106 39.10 22.66 3.16
N LYS A 107 39.37 23.17 1.96
CA LYS A 107 39.20 22.48 0.67
C LYS A 107 40.24 21.36 0.50
N LYS A 108 39.80 20.12 0.29
CA LYS A 108 40.64 19.02 -0.23
C LYS A 108 39.91 18.27 -1.33
N GLU A 109 40.66 17.93 -2.39
CA GLU A 109 40.20 17.20 -3.58
C GLU A 109 39.48 15.90 -3.19
N MET A 110 38.26 15.72 -3.71
CA MET A 110 37.46 14.51 -3.52
C MET A 110 37.77 13.49 -4.61
N GLU A 111 38.46 12.42 -4.21
CA GLU A 111 38.31 11.13 -4.86
C GLU A 111 36.84 10.70 -4.83
N LYS A 112 36.36 10.22 -5.97
CA LYS A 112 34.96 9.92 -6.24
C LYS A 112 34.58 8.60 -5.56
N GLN A 113 34.30 8.67 -4.26
CA GLN A 113 33.81 7.55 -3.47
C GLN A 113 32.32 7.32 -3.80
N THR A 114 32.03 6.24 -4.53
CA THR A 114 30.66 5.82 -4.88
C THR A 114 29.92 5.40 -3.60
N GLN A 115 29.10 6.28 -3.05
CA GLN A 115 28.23 5.95 -1.92
C GLN A 115 27.06 5.08 -2.40
N SER A 116 27.05 3.80 -2.00
CA SER A 116 25.85 2.97 -2.09
C SER A 116 24.89 3.39 -0.97
N HIS A 117 23.73 3.93 -1.34
CA HIS A 117 22.72 4.29 -0.36
C HIS A 117 21.97 3.02 0.09
N LYS A 118 22.27 2.56 1.30
CA LYS A 118 21.56 1.47 1.97
C LYS A 118 20.14 1.95 2.30
N MET A 119 19.14 1.47 1.57
CA MET A 119 17.74 1.61 1.98
C MET A 119 17.46 0.57 3.07
N ASP A 120 17.03 1.02 4.24
CA ASP A 120 16.38 0.13 5.19
C ASP A 120 14.93 -0.11 4.71
N CYS A 121 14.52 -1.39 4.64
CA CYS A 121 13.15 -1.86 4.35
C CYS A 121 12.71 -2.06 2.88
N SER A 122 13.61 -2.24 1.90
CA SER A 122 13.22 -2.55 0.51
C SER A 122 12.45 -3.88 0.36
N LEU A 123 12.79 -4.90 1.16
CA LEU A 123 12.13 -6.21 1.18
C LEU A 123 10.72 -6.18 1.77
N VAL A 124 10.42 -5.26 2.69
CA VAL A 124 9.08 -5.13 3.30
C VAL A 124 8.06 -4.66 2.25
N LEU A 125 8.49 -3.83 1.30
CA LEU A 125 7.65 -3.41 0.16
C LEU A 125 7.43 -4.53 -0.85
N LEU A 126 8.47 -5.34 -1.10
CA LEU A 126 8.39 -6.50 -1.99
C LEU A 126 7.48 -7.59 -1.41
N ALA A 127 7.67 -7.90 -0.13
CA ALA A 127 6.85 -8.86 0.59
C ALA A 127 5.41 -8.33 0.74
N GLY A 128 5.23 -7.04 1.07
CA GLY A 128 3.92 -6.37 1.10
C GLY A 128 3.13 -6.42 -0.21
N ALA A 129 3.83 -6.50 -1.34
CA ALA A 129 3.25 -6.57 -2.68
C ALA A 129 3.06 -8.00 -3.21
N MET A 130 3.64 -9.01 -2.55
CA MET A 130 3.35 -10.42 -2.80
C MET A 130 2.12 -10.79 -1.98
N GLN A 131 1.08 -11.30 -2.66
CA GLN A 131 -0.21 -11.62 -2.06
C GLN A 131 -0.01 -12.72 -0.98
N TYR A 132 -0.10 -12.36 0.29
CA TYR A 132 0.10 -13.27 1.42
C TYR A 132 -1.10 -14.19 1.61
N GLU A 133 -1.14 -15.30 0.89
CA GLU A 133 -1.94 -16.44 1.33
C GLU A 133 -1.14 -17.23 2.38
N LYS A 134 -1.78 -17.50 3.52
CA LYS A 134 -1.25 -18.33 4.61
C LYS A 134 -0.70 -19.65 4.08
N GLN A 135 0.61 -19.74 3.91
CA GLN A 135 1.30 -20.99 3.60
C GLN A 135 2.49 -21.17 4.54
N SER A 136 2.78 -22.43 4.87
CA SER A 136 3.77 -22.86 5.87
C SER A 136 5.22 -22.52 5.54
N TYR A 137 5.52 -22.03 4.33
CA TYR A 137 6.86 -21.61 3.90
C TYR A 137 7.37 -20.33 4.60
N LEU A 138 6.51 -19.64 5.37
CA LEU A 138 6.83 -18.34 5.98
C LEU A 138 7.84 -18.39 7.13
N GLU A 139 7.96 -19.52 7.85
CA GLU A 139 8.98 -19.66 8.89
C GLU A 139 10.40 -19.66 8.28
N ASP A 140 10.57 -20.23 7.08
CA ASP A 140 11.85 -20.21 6.36
C ASP A 140 12.15 -18.81 5.79
N VAL A 141 11.12 -18.10 5.29
CA VAL A 141 11.28 -16.73 4.75
C VAL A 141 11.65 -15.71 5.85
N LYS A 142 11.23 -15.91 7.11
CA LYS A 142 11.67 -15.08 8.25
C LYS A 142 13.18 -15.06 8.43
N HIS A 143 13.88 -16.16 8.17
CA HIS A 143 15.33 -16.22 8.22
C HIS A 143 15.99 -15.49 7.03
N ASP A 144 15.37 -15.53 5.84
CA ASP A 144 15.85 -14.80 4.65
C ASP A 144 15.61 -13.28 4.70
N PHE A 145 14.65 -12.81 5.52
CA PHE A 145 14.42 -11.36 5.73
C PHE A 145 15.64 -10.63 6.30
N HIS A 146 16.55 -11.34 6.99
CA HIS A 146 17.79 -10.76 7.49
C HIS A 146 18.85 -10.48 6.40
N LEU A 147 18.69 -11.02 5.18
CA LEU A 147 19.79 -11.08 4.23
C LEU A 147 19.81 -10.01 3.14
N ASN A 148 18.71 -9.31 2.80
CA ASN A 148 18.75 -8.37 1.66
C ASN A 148 17.91 -7.10 1.84
N SER A 149 18.37 -6.15 2.67
CA SER A 149 17.74 -4.82 2.76
C SER A 149 17.81 -4.02 1.45
N VAL A 150 18.63 -4.46 0.49
CA VAL A 150 18.91 -3.76 -0.76
C VAL A 150 18.03 -4.35 -1.87
N LEU A 151 17.27 -3.49 -2.55
CA LEU A 151 16.58 -3.89 -3.78
C LEU A 151 17.65 -4.32 -4.80
N PRO A 152 17.59 -5.54 -5.35
CA PRO A 152 18.56 -5.99 -6.34
C PRO A 152 18.25 -5.23 -7.62
N VAL A 153 18.95 -4.12 -7.82
CA VAL A 153 18.87 -3.27 -9.00
C VAL A 153 20.23 -3.39 -9.69
N PRO A 154 20.29 -3.56 -11.03
CA PRO A 154 21.56 -3.61 -11.74
C PRO A 154 22.44 -2.40 -11.41
N GLU A 155 23.74 -2.61 -11.21
CA GLU A 155 24.71 -1.54 -10.87
C GLU A 155 24.70 -0.37 -11.88
N THR A 156 24.27 -0.65 -13.12
CA THR A 156 24.11 0.37 -14.15
C THR A 156 23.03 1.41 -13.83
N ILE A 157 22.22 1.20 -12.80
CA ILE A 157 21.12 2.06 -12.39
C ILE A 157 21.57 2.83 -11.16
N ASN A 158 22.25 3.95 -11.42
CA ASN A 158 22.63 4.91 -10.38
C ASN A 158 21.38 5.67 -9.89
N CYS A 159 20.60 5.03 -9.02
CA CYS A 159 19.33 5.55 -8.53
C CYS A 159 19.49 6.22 -7.17
N THR A 160 19.63 7.54 -7.16
CA THR A 160 19.58 8.33 -5.93
C THR A 160 18.14 8.59 -5.46
N SER A 161 17.13 8.27 -6.27
CA SER A 161 15.72 8.42 -5.87
C SER A 161 14.78 7.53 -6.69
N TYR A 162 14.12 6.60 -6.01
CA TYR A 162 13.05 5.79 -6.59
C TYR A 162 11.75 6.60 -6.65
N HIS A 163 10.95 6.42 -7.69
CA HIS A 163 9.73 7.22 -7.90
C HIS A 163 8.46 6.40 -7.96
N CYS A 164 8.51 5.18 -8.48
CA CYS A 164 7.37 4.28 -8.49
C CYS A 164 7.86 2.83 -8.45
N PHE A 165 7.31 2.04 -7.54
CA PHE A 165 7.57 0.61 -7.43
C PHE A 165 6.23 -0.11 -7.29
N VAL A 166 5.86 -0.90 -8.29
CA VAL A 166 4.55 -1.55 -8.36
C VAL A 166 4.67 -3.02 -8.73
N CYS A 167 3.88 -3.87 -8.07
CA CYS A 167 3.69 -5.26 -8.47
C CYS A 167 2.63 -5.32 -9.57
N VAL A 168 3.01 -5.79 -10.75
CA VAL A 168 2.11 -5.87 -11.93
C VAL A 168 1.55 -7.27 -12.11
N LYS A 169 2.29 -8.29 -11.68
CA LYS A 169 1.88 -9.70 -11.67
C LYS A 169 2.70 -10.42 -10.60
N LEU A 170 2.27 -11.62 -10.22
CA LEU A 170 3.08 -12.49 -9.38
C LEU A 170 4.52 -12.57 -9.91
N ASN A 171 5.47 -12.25 -9.02
CA ASN A 171 6.90 -12.22 -9.29
C ASN A 171 7.34 -11.26 -10.42
N ARG A 172 6.53 -10.22 -10.71
CA ARG A 172 6.85 -9.18 -11.68
C ARG A 172 6.57 -7.80 -11.11
N PHE A 173 7.60 -6.98 -11.08
CA PHE A 173 7.56 -5.65 -10.49
C PHE A 173 8.07 -4.63 -11.50
N ILE A 174 7.44 -3.48 -11.59
CA ILE A 174 7.97 -2.36 -12.35
C ILE A 174 8.55 -1.36 -11.38
N LEU A 175 9.82 -1.01 -11.61
CA LEU A 175 10.51 0.07 -10.93
C LEU A 175 10.73 1.19 -11.94
N MET A 176 10.14 2.36 -11.65
CA MET A 176 10.37 3.58 -12.41
C MET A 176 11.21 4.54 -11.58
N THR A 177 12.20 5.10 -12.23
CA THR A 177 13.21 5.96 -11.65
C THR A 177 13.35 7.20 -12.53
N ARG A 178 14.17 8.17 -12.13
CA ARG A 178 14.35 9.39 -12.92
C ARG A 178 14.83 9.10 -14.35
N ASP A 179 15.79 8.19 -14.48
CA ASP A 179 16.55 8.01 -15.73
C ASP A 179 16.20 6.71 -16.47
N LYS A 180 15.62 5.74 -15.75
CA LYS A 180 15.41 4.37 -16.23
C LYS A 180 14.14 3.77 -15.67
N ASN A 181 13.44 3.02 -16.49
CA ASN A 181 12.34 2.16 -16.07
C ASN A 181 12.77 0.71 -16.29
N ILE A 182 12.51 -0.15 -15.31
CA ILE A 182 12.81 -1.58 -15.41
C ILE A 182 11.63 -2.44 -14.99
N LEU A 183 11.45 -3.54 -15.70
CA LEU A 183 10.63 -4.66 -15.26
C LEU A 183 11.57 -5.68 -14.59
N ILE A 184 11.36 -5.89 -13.31
CA ILE A 184 12.03 -6.88 -12.48
C ILE A 184 11.18 -8.14 -12.49
N LYS A 185 11.77 -9.28 -12.86
CA LYS A 185 11.14 -10.60 -12.81
C LYS A 185 11.90 -11.44 -11.79
N TYR A 186 11.20 -12.05 -10.85
CA TYR A 186 11.81 -12.92 -9.86
C TYR A 186 11.53 -14.39 -10.20
N ASN A 187 12.59 -15.19 -10.32
CA ASN A 187 12.47 -16.62 -10.48
C ASN A 187 12.60 -17.29 -9.10
N GLU A 188 11.48 -17.68 -8.53
CA GLU A 188 11.43 -18.26 -7.18
C GLU A 188 12.17 -19.60 -7.06
N ALA A 189 12.15 -20.42 -8.11
CA ALA A 189 12.82 -21.73 -8.10
C ALA A 189 14.35 -21.60 -8.10
N ARG A 190 14.87 -20.59 -8.81
CA ARG A 190 16.31 -20.32 -8.91
C ARG A 190 16.80 -19.30 -7.90
N LYS A 191 15.90 -18.58 -7.23
CA LYS A 191 16.18 -17.42 -6.37
C LYS A 191 16.95 -16.32 -7.12
N GLU A 192 16.64 -16.14 -8.40
CA GLU A 192 17.33 -15.21 -9.30
C GLU A 192 16.41 -14.08 -9.78
N PHE A 193 17.01 -12.94 -10.14
CA PHE A 193 16.30 -11.80 -10.71
C PHE A 193 16.71 -11.57 -12.16
N ASP A 194 15.71 -11.44 -13.03
CA ASP A 194 15.88 -11.00 -14.42
C ASP A 194 15.36 -9.57 -14.59
N TYR A 195 16.00 -8.81 -15.47
CA TYR A 195 15.68 -7.40 -15.70
C TYR A 195 15.39 -7.15 -17.18
N GLU A 196 14.35 -6.36 -17.42
CA GLU A 196 14.01 -5.89 -18.76
C GLU A 196 13.89 -4.37 -18.73
N MET A 197 14.65 -3.70 -19.58
CA MET A 197 14.59 -2.24 -19.72
C MET A 197 13.26 -1.85 -20.38
N LEU A 198 12.53 -0.96 -19.74
CA LEU A 198 11.28 -0.40 -20.25
C LEU A 198 11.49 1.00 -20.82
N PRO A 199 10.62 1.46 -21.72
CA PRO A 199 10.66 2.83 -22.21
C PRO A 199 10.57 3.85 -21.06
N SER A 200 11.51 4.79 -21.04
CA SER A 200 11.49 5.90 -20.09
C SER A 200 10.43 6.91 -20.48
N LEU A 201 9.77 7.49 -19.47
CA LEU A 201 9.11 8.78 -19.68
C LEU A 201 10.22 9.76 -20.11
N SER A 202 10.00 10.52 -21.18
CA SER A 202 11.01 11.24 -21.98
C SER A 202 12.29 11.62 -21.20
N LYS A 203 13.47 11.30 -21.75
CA LYS A 203 14.79 11.60 -21.13
C LYS A 203 14.99 13.09 -20.81
N SER A 204 14.26 13.99 -21.47
CA SER A 204 14.33 15.43 -21.22
C SER A 204 13.62 15.85 -19.94
N LEU A 205 12.73 15.01 -19.44
CA LEU A 205 11.84 15.31 -18.33
C LEU A 205 12.46 14.71 -17.08
N GLY A 206 13.43 15.42 -16.50
CA GLY A 206 14.13 15.06 -15.27
C GLY A 206 13.20 15.11 -14.06
N TYR A 207 12.15 14.33 -14.05
CA TYR A 207 11.02 14.52 -13.16
C TYR A 207 11.08 13.55 -11.97
N PHE A 208 10.72 14.04 -10.78
CA PHE A 208 10.75 13.25 -9.53
C PHE A 208 9.55 13.54 -8.62
N LYS A 209 9.33 12.68 -7.61
CA LYS A 209 8.27 12.82 -6.58
C LYS A 209 6.84 12.86 -7.14
N TYR A 210 6.52 11.98 -8.08
CA TYR A 210 5.14 11.78 -8.53
C TYR A 210 4.29 11.10 -7.46
N GLY A 211 2.99 11.36 -7.49
CA GLY A 211 2.03 10.36 -7.02
C GLY A 211 1.85 9.28 -8.07
N TYR A 212 1.72 8.02 -7.66
CA TYR A 212 1.53 6.92 -8.60
C TYR A 212 0.52 5.90 -8.11
N ILE A 213 -0.15 5.24 -9.06
CA ILE A 213 -1.00 4.08 -8.80
C ILE A 213 -0.99 3.13 -10.00
N CYS A 214 -1.15 1.84 -9.74
CA CYS A 214 -1.35 0.82 -10.79
C CYS A 214 -2.83 0.43 -10.78
N LEU A 215 -3.55 0.69 -11.87
CA LEU A 215 -4.97 0.34 -12.04
C LEU A 215 -5.11 -0.92 -12.89
N HIS A 216 -6.03 -1.78 -12.50
CA HIS A 216 -6.35 -3.04 -13.18
C HIS A 216 -5.14 -3.92 -13.56
N LYS A 217 -3.99 -3.72 -12.90
CA LYS A 217 -2.70 -4.36 -13.22
C LYS A 217 -2.22 -4.16 -14.68
N SER A 218 -2.80 -3.20 -15.41
CA SER A 218 -2.46 -2.93 -16.81
C SER A 218 -1.85 -1.54 -17.03
N ASP A 219 -2.22 -0.58 -16.18
CA ASP A 219 -1.93 0.83 -16.39
C ASP A 219 -1.29 1.42 -15.13
N ILE A 220 -0.16 2.11 -15.30
CA ILE A 220 0.46 2.88 -14.21
C ILE A 220 0.20 4.34 -14.49
N ILE A 221 -0.49 5.02 -13.56
CA ILE A 221 -0.80 6.43 -13.68
C ILE A 221 0.11 7.21 -12.76
N LEU A 222 0.79 8.23 -13.31
CA LEU A 222 1.62 9.18 -12.60
C LEU A 222 0.92 10.55 -12.54
N PHE A 223 0.91 11.15 -11.37
CA PHE A 223 0.29 12.44 -11.08
C PHE A 223 1.33 13.45 -10.62
N GLY A 224 1.37 14.60 -11.30
CA GLY A 224 2.15 15.76 -10.89
C GLY A 224 3.65 15.51 -10.95
N GLY A 225 4.36 15.82 -9.87
CA GLY A 225 5.81 15.68 -9.77
C GLY A 225 6.55 17.02 -9.77
N THR A 226 7.87 16.96 -9.87
CA THR A 226 8.76 18.12 -9.90
C THR A 226 9.74 17.98 -11.06
N ASP A 227 9.82 19.01 -11.89
CA ASP A 227 10.87 19.15 -12.89
C ASP A 227 12.19 19.50 -12.19
N HIS A 228 13.19 18.64 -12.30
CA HIS A 228 14.50 18.86 -11.70
C HIS A 228 15.28 19.99 -12.37
N ILE A 229 15.11 20.19 -13.67
CA ILE A 229 15.85 21.22 -14.42
C ILE A 229 15.27 22.58 -14.09
N MET A 230 13.94 22.70 -14.14
CA MET A 230 13.25 23.97 -13.94
C MET A 230 12.92 24.26 -12.47
N HIS A 231 13.06 23.27 -11.58
CA HIS A 231 12.59 23.32 -10.19
C HIS A 231 11.11 23.68 -10.05
N THR A 232 10.30 23.37 -11.07
CA THR A 232 8.86 23.67 -11.10
C THR A 232 8.03 22.44 -10.76
N LEU A 233 6.87 22.65 -10.15
CA LEU A 233 5.90 21.57 -9.93
C LEU A 233 5.09 21.32 -11.20
N LEU A 234 4.66 20.08 -11.37
CA LEU A 234 3.91 19.63 -12.53
C LEU A 234 2.44 19.41 -12.16
N SER A 235 1.55 19.72 -13.10
CA SER A 235 0.12 19.36 -13.07
C SER A 235 -0.20 18.22 -14.04
N SER A 236 0.78 17.70 -14.78
CA SER A 236 0.57 16.70 -15.81
C SER A 236 0.21 15.33 -15.22
N ILE A 237 -0.56 14.57 -15.99
CA ILE A 237 -0.92 13.20 -15.69
C ILE A 237 -0.41 12.33 -16.84
N HIS A 238 0.35 11.28 -16.52
CA HIS A 238 0.90 10.37 -17.50
C HIS A 238 0.44 8.95 -17.20
N ILE A 239 0.11 8.19 -18.24
CA ILE A 239 -0.29 6.79 -18.16
C ILE A 239 0.76 5.97 -18.89
N TYR A 240 1.34 5.00 -18.20
CA TYR A 240 2.13 3.95 -18.82
C TYR A 240 1.25 2.72 -19.02
N LYS A 241 1.02 2.37 -20.28
CA LYS A 241 0.29 1.17 -20.68
C LYS A 241 1.28 -0.01 -20.66
N ILE A 242 1.18 -0.89 -19.68
CA ILE A 242 2.19 -1.93 -19.41
C ILE A 242 2.30 -2.92 -20.58
N LYS A 243 1.17 -3.32 -21.16
CA LYS A 243 1.12 -4.30 -22.25
C LYS A 243 1.74 -3.75 -23.52
N GLU A 244 1.40 -2.50 -23.87
CA GLU A 244 1.87 -1.79 -25.05
C GLU A 244 3.29 -1.24 -24.87
N LYS A 245 3.74 -1.10 -23.61
CA LYS A 245 5.00 -0.45 -23.21
C LYS A 245 5.09 0.99 -23.73
N THR A 246 3.98 1.70 -23.72
CA THR A 246 3.91 3.08 -24.22
C THR A 246 3.48 4.04 -23.13
N TRP A 247 3.95 5.28 -23.25
CA TRP A 247 3.52 6.39 -22.42
C TRP A 247 2.48 7.23 -23.16
N ILE A 248 1.45 7.63 -22.44
CA ILE A 248 0.39 8.51 -22.91
C ILE A 248 0.31 9.67 -21.92
N GLN A 249 0.40 10.91 -22.41
CA GLN A 249 0.08 12.08 -21.59
C GLN A 249 -1.42 12.33 -21.67
N CYS A 250 -2.07 12.51 -20.53
CA CYS A 250 -3.48 12.85 -20.49
C CYS A 250 -3.70 14.31 -20.92
N ASN A 251 -4.80 14.57 -21.63
CA ASN A 251 -5.24 15.93 -21.93
C ASN A 251 -5.74 16.66 -20.66
N GLN A 252 -6.22 15.90 -19.68
CA GLN A 252 -6.59 16.41 -18.36
C GLN A 252 -5.33 16.69 -17.52
N GLN A 253 -5.43 17.70 -16.67
CA GLN A 253 -4.38 18.09 -15.73
C GLN A 253 -4.92 18.15 -14.31
N LEU A 254 -4.03 18.10 -13.33
CA LEU A 254 -4.33 18.43 -11.95
C LEU A 254 -4.78 19.89 -11.84
N PRO A 255 -5.76 20.22 -10.96
CA PRO A 255 -6.26 21.58 -10.80
C PRO A 255 -5.19 22.56 -10.32
N PHE A 256 -4.12 22.06 -9.70
CA PHE A 256 -2.93 22.81 -9.37
C PHE A 256 -1.70 21.90 -9.44
N PRO A 257 -0.50 22.45 -9.72
CA PRO A 257 0.74 21.70 -9.69
C PRO A 257 1.07 21.17 -8.29
N MET A 258 1.48 19.91 -8.19
CA MET A 258 1.81 19.29 -6.90
C MET A 258 2.85 18.16 -7.02
N SER A 259 3.60 17.91 -5.94
CA SER A 259 4.53 16.78 -5.85
C SER A 259 4.51 16.11 -4.49
N GLY A 260 5.02 14.87 -4.42
CA GLY A 260 5.10 14.07 -3.20
C GLY A 260 3.74 13.58 -2.71
N VAL A 261 2.81 13.32 -3.63
CA VAL A 261 1.43 12.94 -3.33
C VAL A 261 1.33 11.42 -3.17
N ALA A 262 0.55 10.95 -2.21
CA ALA A 262 0.13 9.55 -2.14
C ALA A 262 -1.19 9.37 -2.90
N VAL A 263 -1.29 8.33 -3.72
CA VAL A 263 -2.51 8.05 -4.51
C VAL A 263 -3.15 6.76 -4.02
N VAL A 264 -4.47 6.79 -3.83
CA VAL A 264 -5.27 5.64 -3.40
C VAL A 264 -6.51 5.54 -4.28
N ALA A 265 -6.83 4.36 -4.79
CA ALA A 265 -8.07 4.12 -5.52
C ALA A 265 -9.22 3.73 -4.57
N SER A 266 -10.44 4.06 -4.96
CA SER A 266 -11.67 3.47 -4.42
C SER A 266 -11.72 1.96 -4.69
N HIS A 267 -12.64 1.28 -4.01
CA HIS A 267 -12.79 -0.18 -4.15
C HIS A 267 -13.07 -0.62 -5.60
N ASP A 268 -13.84 0.17 -6.35
CA ASP A 268 -14.19 -0.07 -7.74
C ASP A 268 -13.21 0.56 -8.74
N GLU A 269 -12.13 1.16 -8.25
CA GLU A 269 -11.09 1.87 -9.02
C GLU A 269 -11.61 3.04 -9.89
N ARG A 270 -12.87 3.48 -9.70
CA ARG A 270 -13.47 4.61 -10.44
C ARG A 270 -13.08 5.97 -9.90
N CYS A 271 -12.65 6.02 -8.65
CA CYS A 271 -12.30 7.25 -7.95
C CYS A 271 -10.88 7.14 -7.41
N LEU A 272 -10.05 8.14 -7.68
CA LEU A 272 -8.69 8.25 -7.18
C LEU A 272 -8.62 9.40 -6.17
N HIS A 273 -8.08 9.09 -5.00
CA HIS A 273 -7.86 10.04 -3.92
C HIS A 273 -6.37 10.37 -3.88
N LEU A 274 -6.05 11.63 -4.10
CA LEU A 274 -4.71 12.19 -3.97
C LEU A 274 -4.59 12.79 -2.57
N ILE A 275 -3.69 12.26 -1.75
CA ILE A 275 -3.53 12.60 -0.34
C ILE A 275 -2.15 13.20 -0.12
N GLY A 276 -2.09 14.37 0.50
CA GLY A 276 -0.83 14.99 0.90
C GLY A 276 -0.15 15.79 -0.22
N GLY A 277 1.18 15.80 -0.18
CA GLY A 277 2.03 16.50 -1.15
C GLY A 277 2.33 17.95 -0.80
N LYS A 278 2.94 18.66 -1.75
CA LYS A 278 3.32 20.07 -1.63
C LYS A 278 2.83 20.87 -2.83
N ASN A 279 2.43 22.12 -2.60
CA ASN A 279 2.07 23.07 -3.65
C ASN A 279 3.28 23.93 -4.09
N VAL A 280 3.04 24.88 -5.00
CA VAL A 280 4.07 25.78 -5.57
C VAL A 280 4.77 26.65 -4.51
N SER A 281 4.13 26.89 -3.37
CA SER A 281 4.74 27.58 -2.21
C SER A 281 5.46 26.62 -1.25
N PHE A 282 5.65 25.35 -1.66
CA PHE A 282 6.19 24.25 -0.87
C PHE A 282 5.46 23.96 0.44
N LYS A 283 4.24 24.48 0.59
CA LYS A 283 3.39 24.19 1.76
C LYS A 283 2.83 22.79 1.64
N SER A 284 2.95 22.03 2.73
CA SER A 284 2.35 20.70 2.83
C SER A 284 0.83 20.81 2.70
N LEU A 285 0.26 20.00 1.83
CA LEU A 285 -1.17 19.87 1.65
C LEU A 285 -1.68 18.76 2.58
N GLN A 286 -2.79 19.00 3.27
CA GLN A 286 -3.56 17.94 3.92
C GLN A 286 -4.72 17.46 3.04
N THR A 287 -4.85 18.05 1.85
CA THR A 287 -6.02 17.92 0.99
C THR A 287 -6.13 16.51 0.40
N ILE A 288 -7.37 16.00 0.39
CA ILE A 288 -7.79 14.86 -0.40
C ILE A 288 -8.45 15.42 -1.67
N SER A 289 -7.80 15.30 -2.82
CA SER A 289 -8.42 15.62 -4.10
C SER A 289 -9.03 14.36 -4.71
N LEU A 290 -10.30 14.43 -5.14
CA LEU A 290 -11.00 13.35 -5.82
C LEU A 290 -10.87 13.50 -7.33
N PHE A 291 -10.38 12.44 -7.99
CA PHE A 291 -10.32 12.32 -9.43
C PHE A 291 -11.23 11.18 -9.88
N GLU A 292 -12.19 11.46 -10.75
CA GLU A 292 -12.98 10.43 -11.40
C GLU A 292 -12.17 9.86 -12.56
N ALA A 293 -11.82 8.58 -12.48
CA ALA A 293 -11.07 7.88 -13.51
C ALA A 293 -11.98 7.62 -14.72
N LYS A 294 -11.86 8.46 -15.75
CA LYS A 294 -12.54 8.29 -17.06
C LYS A 294 -11.55 7.87 -18.16
N PHE A 295 -10.54 7.09 -17.80
CA PHE A 295 -9.43 6.71 -18.67
C PHE A 295 -9.74 5.50 -19.55
#